data_AF-A0A9Q0UCI2-F1
#
_entry.id   AF-A0A9Q0UCI2-F1
#
_cell.length_a   1.000
_cell.length_b   1.000
_cell.length_c   1.000
_cell.angle_alpha   90.00
_cell.angle_beta   90.00
_cell.angle_gamma   90.00
#
_symmetry.space_group_name_H-M   'P 1'
#
loop_
_entity.id
_entity.type
_entity.pdbx_description
1 polymer ?
#
loop_
_entity_poly.entity_id
_entity_poly.type
_entity_poly.pdbx_seq_one_letter_code
_entity_poly.pdbx_strand_id
1 'polypeptide(L)'
;MNSIKPISSFLFLLALVIAQNVVASDPDILSDFIVATNTSVDGKFFTSTGARGVLTKFPQNFTLTKATLNEFPALNGQCVSYAVLQFPSDGLNPPLVLLNSCS
;
A
#
# COMPACT_ATOMS: atom_id res chain seq x y z
N MET A 1 -4.12 -41.22 33.91
CA MET A 1 -3.48 -40.72 32.67
C MET A 1 -4.39 -39.71 31.94
N ASN A 2 -5.12 -38.87 32.67
CA ASN A 2 -6.33 -38.18 32.17
C ASN A 2 -6.22 -36.65 32.32
N SER A 3 -5.25 -36.18 33.11
CA SER A 3 -5.07 -34.77 33.50
C SER A 3 -4.23 -33.97 32.49
N ILE A 4 -3.54 -34.63 31.56
CA ILE A 4 -2.65 -33.99 30.57
C ILE A 4 -3.43 -33.35 29.40
N LYS A 5 -4.59 -33.92 29.04
CA LYS A 5 -5.45 -33.43 27.95
C LYS A 5 -5.98 -32.00 28.18
N PRO A 6 -6.52 -31.62 29.36
CA PRO A 6 -6.99 -30.25 29.57
C PRO A 6 -5.86 -29.23 29.61
N ILE A 7 -4.68 -29.61 30.13
CA ILE A 7 -3.49 -28.75 30.17
C ILE A 7 -2.99 -28.47 28.75
N SER A 8 -2.91 -29.50 27.91
CA SER A 8 -2.54 -29.35 26.50
C SER A 8 -3.51 -28.46 25.73
N SER A 9 -4.81 -28.59 25.99
CA SER A 9 -5.84 -27.75 25.36
C SER A 9 -5.73 -26.29 25.78
N PHE A 10 -5.51 -26.04 27.07
CA PHE A 10 -5.31 -24.70 27.61
C PHE A 10 -4.06 -24.01 27.05
N LEU A 11 -2.94 -24.74 26.95
CA LEU A 11 -1.70 -24.23 26.34
C LEU A 11 -1.88 -23.92 24.85
N PHE A 12 -2.65 -24.73 24.12
CA PHE A 12 -2.95 -24.50 22.71
C PHE A 12 -3.79 -23.23 22.50
N LEU A 13 -4.82 -23.02 23.32
CA LEU A 13 -5.64 -21.82 23.28
C LEU A 13 -4.83 -20.57 23.64
N LEU A 14 -3.93 -20.67 24.62
CA LEU A 14 -3.04 -19.59 24.99
C LEU A 14 -2.08 -19.25 23.82
N ALA A 15 -1.52 -20.24 23.14
CA ALA A 15 -0.67 -20.02 21.95
C ALA A 15 -1.42 -19.31 20.82
N LEU A 16 -2.71 -19.61 20.62
CA LEU A 16 -3.53 -18.96 19.59
C LEU A 16 -3.85 -17.50 19.94
N VAL A 17 -3.98 -17.16 21.22
CA VAL A 17 -4.19 -15.77 21.69
C VAL A 17 -2.93 -14.92 21.55
N ILE A 18 -1.75 -15.52 21.69
CA ILE A 18 -0.45 -14.81 21.53
C ILE A 18 0.04 -14.86 20.08
N ALA A 19 -0.67 -15.53 19.16
CA ALA A 19 -0.39 -15.46 17.73
C ALA A 19 -0.68 -14.04 17.24
N GLN A 20 0.33 -13.18 17.32
CA GLN A 20 0.25 -11.78 16.93
C GLN A 20 -0.04 -11.70 15.43
N ASN A 21 -0.94 -10.79 15.04
CA ASN A 21 -1.08 -10.40 13.65
C ASN A 21 0.22 -9.73 13.23
N VAL A 22 1.01 -10.40 12.38
CA VAL A 22 2.15 -9.77 11.73
C VAL A 22 1.59 -8.69 10.80
N VAL A 23 1.74 -7.42 11.20
CA VAL A 23 1.63 -6.30 10.27
C VAL A 23 2.95 -6.23 9.54
N ALA A 24 3.04 -6.92 8.40
CA ALA A 24 4.20 -6.83 7.54
C ALA A 24 4.17 -5.47 6.83
N SER A 25 5.21 -4.66 7.05
CA SER A 25 5.56 -3.60 6.11
C SER A 25 6.20 -4.23 4.87
N ASP A 26 6.43 -3.44 3.83
CA ASP A 26 7.06 -3.95 2.62
C ASP A 26 8.52 -4.34 2.88
N PRO A 27 9.02 -5.42 2.26
CA PRO A 27 10.42 -5.81 2.37
C PRO A 27 11.35 -4.71 1.82
N ASP A 28 12.45 -4.46 2.52
CA ASP A 28 13.52 -3.59 2.02
C ASP A 28 14.11 -4.13 0.70
N ILE A 29 14.42 -3.21 -0.20
CA ILE A 29 15.10 -3.53 -1.47
C ILE A 29 16.59 -3.81 -1.25
N LEU A 30 17.12 -4.78 -2.01
CA LEU A 30 18.54 -5.15 -1.98
C LEU A 30 19.38 -4.43 -3.05
N SER A 31 18.74 -3.57 -3.84
CA SER A 31 19.31 -2.78 -4.93
C SER A 31 18.64 -1.41 -4.95
N ASP A 32 19.22 -0.44 -5.66
CA ASP A 32 18.67 0.94 -5.71
C ASP A 32 17.23 1.00 -6.24
N PHE A 33 16.85 0.09 -7.14
CA PHE A 33 15.50 -0.05 -7.67
C PHE A 33 15.24 -1.49 -8.13
N ILE A 34 13.96 -1.86 -8.22
CA ILE A 34 13.49 -3.12 -8.82
C ILE A 34 12.89 -2.82 -10.19
N VAL A 35 13.31 -3.59 -11.20
CA VAL A 35 12.80 -3.44 -12.57
C VAL A 35 12.47 -4.80 -13.18
N ALA A 36 11.38 -4.88 -13.93
CA ALA A 36 11.02 -6.08 -14.67
C ALA A 36 12.02 -6.35 -15.81
N THR A 37 12.19 -7.61 -16.18
CA THR A 37 13.03 -7.99 -17.33
C THR A 37 12.54 -7.31 -18.61
N ASN A 38 13.48 -6.91 -19.46
CA ASN A 38 13.23 -6.20 -20.73
C ASN A 38 12.62 -4.78 -20.59
N THR A 39 12.70 -4.16 -19.41
CA THR A 39 12.34 -2.74 -19.24
C THR A 39 13.56 -1.87 -19.49
N SER A 40 13.41 -0.82 -20.31
CA SER A 40 14.46 0.20 -20.46
C SER A 40 14.45 1.10 -19.23
N VAL A 41 15.61 1.22 -18.57
CA VAL A 41 15.80 2.09 -17.40
C VAL A 41 16.41 3.40 -17.86
N ASP A 42 15.59 4.45 -17.88
CA ASP A 42 15.99 5.81 -18.21
C ASP A 42 15.30 6.83 -17.28
N GLY A 43 15.52 8.12 -17.49
CA GLY A 43 14.88 9.16 -16.69
C GLY A 43 13.34 9.15 -16.76
N LYS A 44 12.76 8.60 -17.83
CA LYS A 44 11.31 8.48 -18.00
C LYS A 44 10.75 7.37 -17.10
N PHE A 45 11.48 6.27 -16.91
CA PHE A 45 11.09 5.20 -15.98
C PHE A 45 10.83 5.72 -14.56
N PHE A 46 11.61 6.70 -14.09
CA PHE A 46 11.49 7.31 -12.76
C PHE A 46 10.62 8.58 -12.72
N THR A 47 9.95 8.94 -13.80
CA THR A 47 9.15 10.18 -13.87
C THR A 47 7.68 9.86 -14.11
N SER A 48 6.87 9.94 -13.06
CA SER A 48 5.41 9.91 -13.21
C SER A 48 4.87 11.26 -13.69
N THR A 49 4.00 11.24 -14.71
CA THR A 49 3.31 12.43 -15.23
C THR A 49 1.81 12.42 -14.96
N GLY A 50 1.28 11.37 -14.31
CA GLY A 50 -0.16 11.18 -14.10
C GLY A 50 -0.83 12.29 -13.31
N ALA A 51 -0.08 12.99 -12.44
CA ALA A 51 -0.59 14.10 -11.63
C ALA A 51 -0.44 15.49 -12.28
N ARG A 52 0.14 15.60 -13.49
CA ARG A 52 0.35 16.91 -14.14
C ARG A 52 -0.98 17.52 -14.58
N GLY A 53 -1.18 18.80 -14.28
CA GLY A 53 -2.40 19.53 -14.66
C GLY A 53 -3.65 19.12 -13.88
N VAL A 54 -3.50 18.35 -12.79
CA VAL A 54 -4.63 17.98 -11.93
C VAL A 54 -5.21 19.22 -11.25
N LEU A 55 -4.37 20.12 -10.76
CA LEU A 55 -4.81 21.33 -10.03
C LEU A 55 -5.39 22.43 -10.93
N THR A 56 -5.33 22.29 -12.26
CA THR A 56 -5.88 23.30 -13.19
C THR A 56 -7.33 23.01 -13.56
N LYS A 57 -7.94 21.95 -13.02
CA LYS A 57 -9.32 21.56 -13.29
C LYS A 57 -10.17 21.78 -12.04
N PHE A 58 -11.35 22.35 -12.22
CA PHE A 58 -12.35 22.42 -11.15
C PHE A 58 -13.21 21.15 -11.22
N PRO A 59 -13.06 20.22 -10.26
CA PRO A 59 -13.83 18.97 -10.25
C PRO A 59 -15.32 19.27 -10.02
N GLN A 60 -16.21 18.70 -10.86
CA GLN A 60 -17.65 18.66 -10.56
C GLN A 60 -18.03 17.47 -9.67
N ASN A 61 -17.19 16.43 -9.67
CA ASN A 61 -17.35 15.22 -8.87
C ASN A 61 -16.02 14.88 -8.18
N PHE A 62 -16.07 14.09 -7.11
CA PHE A 62 -14.86 13.58 -6.48
C PHE A 62 -13.99 12.82 -7.51
N THR A 63 -12.72 13.18 -7.58
CA THR A 63 -11.75 12.56 -8.50
C THR A 63 -10.49 12.18 -7.73
N LEU A 64 -10.05 10.93 -7.90
CA LEU A 64 -8.83 10.39 -7.33
C LEU A 64 -7.80 10.16 -8.43
N THR A 65 -6.67 10.85 -8.35
CA THR A 65 -5.50 10.59 -9.21
C THR A 65 -4.43 9.94 -8.37
N LYS A 66 -4.14 8.66 -8.64
CA LYS A 66 -3.18 7.87 -7.87
C LYS A 66 -1.91 7.55 -8.67
N ALA A 67 -0.84 7.36 -7.94
CA ALA A 67 0.41 6.78 -8.39
C ALA A 67 0.80 5.70 -7.36
N THR A 68 0.31 4.47 -7.59
CA THR A 68 0.74 3.26 -6.87
C THR A 68 1.66 2.43 -7.77
N LEU A 69 2.08 1.24 -7.32
CA LEU A 69 2.85 0.29 -8.13
C LEU A 69 2.22 0.05 -9.51
N ASN A 70 0.89 0.03 -9.59
CA ASN A 70 0.15 -0.20 -10.84
C ASN A 70 0.33 0.91 -11.87
N GLU A 71 0.38 2.17 -11.45
CA GLU A 71 0.53 3.31 -12.36
C GLU A 71 1.98 3.77 -12.51
N PHE A 72 2.83 3.50 -11.51
CA PHE A 72 4.22 3.93 -11.48
C PHE A 72 5.14 2.79 -10.98
N PRO A 73 5.61 1.92 -11.89
CA PRO A 73 6.36 0.72 -11.55
C PRO A 73 7.67 0.97 -10.79
N ALA A 74 8.24 2.17 -10.89
CA ALA A 74 9.46 2.53 -10.16
C ALA A 74 9.25 2.60 -8.63
N LEU A 75 8.00 2.60 -8.15
CA LEU A 75 7.68 2.54 -6.72
C LEU A 75 7.87 1.14 -6.11
N ASN A 76 8.14 0.11 -6.93
CA ASN A 76 8.29 -1.26 -6.45
C ASN A 76 9.40 -1.39 -5.40
N GLY A 77 9.02 -1.83 -4.20
CA GLY A 77 9.92 -1.99 -3.05
C GLY A 77 10.31 -0.67 -2.35
N GLN A 78 9.76 0.47 -2.77
CA GLN A 78 10.07 1.76 -2.14
C GLN A 78 9.15 2.08 -0.94
N CYS A 79 8.12 1.25 -0.67
CA CYS A 79 7.08 1.47 0.35
C CYS A 79 6.48 2.89 0.30
N VAL A 80 6.25 3.41 -0.90
CA VAL A 80 5.67 4.74 -1.11
C VAL A 80 4.64 4.70 -2.22
N SER A 81 3.57 5.47 -2.04
CA SER A 81 2.57 5.76 -3.05
C SER A 81 2.09 7.19 -2.91
N TYR A 82 1.44 7.71 -3.95
CA TYR A 82 0.93 9.07 -3.95
C TYR A 82 -0.51 9.14 -4.48
N ALA A 83 -1.31 10.04 -3.93
CA ALA A 83 -2.66 10.27 -4.39
C ALA A 83 -3.04 11.76 -4.28
N VAL A 84 -3.67 12.29 -5.33
CA VAL A 84 -4.31 13.60 -5.35
C VAL A 84 -5.81 13.38 -5.31
N LEU A 85 -6.44 13.89 -4.25
CA LEU A 85 -7.88 13.85 -4.04
C LEU A 85 -8.44 15.23 -4.40
N GLN A 86 -9.38 15.25 -5.35
CA GLN A 86 -10.06 16.46 -5.79
C GLN A 86 -11.53 16.38 -5.42
N PHE A 87 -12.04 17.41 -4.76
CA PHE A 87 -13.41 17.49 -4.31
C PHE A 87 -14.12 18.64 -5.02
N PRO A 88 -15.41 18.48 -5.40
CA PRO A 88 -16.23 19.60 -5.82
C PRO A 88 -16.44 20.58 -4.65
N SER A 89 -17.07 21.72 -4.94
CA SER A 89 -17.55 22.61 -3.86
C SER A 89 -18.35 21.79 -2.84
N ASP A 90 -18.05 21.99 -1.56
CA ASP A 90 -18.72 21.32 -0.44
C ASP A 90 -18.49 19.78 -0.37
N GLY A 91 -17.57 19.25 -1.18
CA GLY A 91 -17.19 17.84 -1.12
C GLY A 91 -16.36 17.49 0.12
N LEU A 92 -16.66 16.34 0.73
CA LEU A 92 -15.96 15.84 1.92
C LEU A 92 -15.17 14.58 1.61
N ASN A 93 -14.05 14.40 2.31
CA ASN A 93 -13.34 13.13 2.34
C ASN A 93 -14.03 12.20 3.35
N PRO A 94 -14.69 11.11 2.91
CA PRO A 94 -15.31 10.17 3.85
C PRO A 94 -14.25 9.44 4.69
N PRO A 95 -14.61 8.93 5.88
CA PRO A 95 -13.73 8.06 6.65
C PRO A 95 -13.28 6.85 5.81
N LEU A 96 -11.97 6.67 5.68
CA LEU A 96 -11.36 5.60 4.90
C LEU A 96 -10.17 5.01 5.67
N VAL A 97 -9.96 3.70 5.50
CA VAL A 97 -8.72 3.01 5.88
C VAL A 97 -7.87 2.82 4.64
N LEU A 98 -6.63 3.31 4.66
CA LEU A 98 -5.65 3.07 3.61
C LEU A 98 -5.02 1.70 3.82
N LEU A 99 -5.69 0.67 3.32
CA LEU A 99 -5.07 -0.64 3.18
C LEU A 99 -4.13 -0.57 1.97
N ASN A 100 -2.91 -1.09 2.10
CA ASN A 100 -1.97 -1.32 0.99
C ASN A 100 -1.45 -0.04 0.28
N SER A 101 -1.10 1.01 1.03
CA SER A 101 -0.32 2.15 0.49
C SER A 101 1.15 1.83 0.16
N CYS A 102 1.66 0.67 0.59
CA CYS A 102 3.03 0.26 0.29
C CYS A 102 3.15 -0.76 -0.86
N SER A 103 2.22 -1.72 -1.05
CA SER A 103 2.35 -2.77 -2.08
C SER A 103 2.34 -2.32 -3.54
#